data_AF-A0A536HEI0-F1
#
_entry.id   AF-A0A536HEI0-F1
#
_cell.length_a   1.000
_cell.length_b   1.000
_cell.length_c   1.000
_cell.angle_alpha   90.00
_cell.angle_beta   90.00
_cell.angle_gamma   90.00
#
_symmetry.space_group_name_H-M   'P 1'
#
loop_
_entity.id
_entity.type
_entity.pdbx_description
1 polymer ?
#
loop_
_entity_poly.entity_id
_entity_poly.type
_entity_poly.pdbx_seq_one_letter_code
_entity_poly.pdbx_strand_id
1 'polypeptide(L)'
;MSTGSNSVETTGTTVDDAVEKALEDLEEARENVEVEVLDETPQEARVRVTVRETYAVRARQVVAELLYKMGISAQVFIRQA
;
A
#
# COMPACT_ATOMS: atom_id res chain seq x y z
N MET A 1 11.78 1.12 -16.90
CA MET A 1 12.17 2.05 -15.81
C MET A 1 10.85 2.62 -15.31
N SER A 2 10.34 2.28 -14.13
CA SER A 2 10.98 2.32 -12.82
C SER A 2 10.70 1.07 -12.00
N THR A 3 11.75 0.50 -11.41
CA THR A 3 11.63 -0.40 -10.26
C THR A 3 11.33 0.50 -9.06
N GLY A 4 10.06 0.72 -8.77
CA GLY A 4 9.64 1.45 -7.58
C GLY A 4 8.79 0.52 -6.75
N SER A 5 9.36 -0.05 -5.70
CA SER A 5 8.56 -0.56 -4.59
C SER A 5 7.63 0.58 -4.15
N ASN A 6 6.31 0.33 -4.07
CA ASN A 6 5.37 1.28 -3.44
C ASN A 6 5.62 1.28 -1.94
N SER A 7 6.80 1.75 -1.54
CA SER A 7 7.31 1.74 -0.18
C SER A 7 7.61 3.16 0.25
N VAL A 8 7.04 3.57 1.37
CA VAL A 8 7.32 4.85 2.03
C VAL A 8 8.13 4.56 3.28
N GLU A 9 9.23 5.29 3.44
CA GLU A 9 10.00 5.30 4.69
C GLU A 9 9.68 6.57 5.45
N THR A 10 9.25 6.41 6.70
CA THR A 10 8.89 7.54 7.54
C THR A 10 9.42 7.34 8.95
N THR A 11 9.59 8.46 9.66
CA THR A 11 9.94 8.45 11.07
C THR A 11 8.85 9.06 11.94
N GLY A 12 8.81 8.63 13.19
CA GLY A 12 7.83 9.06 14.17
C GLY A 12 8.38 8.97 15.58
N THR A 13 7.66 9.57 16.53
CA THR A 13 8.05 9.54 17.95
C THR A 13 7.93 8.12 18.52
N THR A 14 7.01 7.33 17.96
CA THR A 14 6.81 5.91 18.24
C THR A 14 6.65 5.14 16.94
N VAL A 15 6.77 3.81 16.99
CA VAL A 15 6.52 2.94 15.83
C VAL A 15 5.11 3.19 15.27
N ASP A 16 4.10 3.33 16.14
CA ASP A 16 2.73 3.57 15.71
C ASP A 16 2.55 4.93 15.02
N ASP A 17 3.16 6.01 15.53
CA ASP A 17 3.14 7.35 14.90
C ASP A 17 3.81 7.33 13.51
N ALA A 18 4.91 6.59 13.39
CA ALA A 18 5.60 6.42 12.11
C ALA A 18 4.73 5.58 11.13
N VAL A 19 4.02 4.57 11.62
CA VAL A 19 3.12 3.76 10.78
C VAL A 19 1.92 4.58 10.31
N GLU A 20 1.28 5.36 11.19
CA GLU A 20 0.12 6.19 10.82
C GLU A 20 0.48 7.20 9.72
N LYS A 21 1.58 7.93 9.87
CA LYS A 21 2.06 8.88 8.84
C LYS A 21 2.32 8.19 7.50
N ALA A 22 2.98 7.03 7.53
CA ALA A 22 3.26 6.28 6.32
C ALA A 22 1.98 5.73 5.65
N LEU A 23 0.94 5.40 6.41
CA LEU A 23 -0.36 4.99 5.88
C LEU A 23 -1.12 6.17 5.24
N GLU A 24 -1.06 7.36 5.86
CA GLU A 24 -1.63 8.58 5.29
C GLU A 24 -0.96 8.94 3.97
N ASP A 25 0.37 8.88 3.90
CA ASP A 25 1.15 9.16 2.68
C ASP A 25 0.86 8.16 1.55
N LEU A 26 0.55 6.91 1.90
CA LEU A 26 0.23 5.85 0.94
C LEU A 26 -1.25 5.80 0.54
N GLU A 27 -2.13 6.54 1.25
CA GLU A 27 -3.59 6.47 1.12
C GLU A 27 -4.15 5.02 1.19
N GLU A 28 -3.48 4.14 1.95
CA GLU A 28 -3.78 2.72 2.03
C GLU A 28 -4.14 2.28 3.45
N ALA A 29 -4.88 1.19 3.57
CA ALA A 29 -5.22 0.62 4.87
C ALA A 29 -4.07 -0.24 5.42
N ARG A 30 -3.96 -0.34 6.75
CA ARG A 30 -2.92 -1.16 7.44
C ARG A 30 -2.93 -2.64 7.01
N GLU A 31 -4.07 -3.14 6.56
CA GLU A 31 -4.22 -4.51 6.03
C GLU A 31 -3.62 -4.72 4.64
N ASN A 32 -3.50 -3.64 3.86
CA ASN A 32 -2.97 -3.65 2.49
C ASN A 32 -1.48 -3.36 2.43
N VAL A 33 -0.81 -3.24 3.58
CA VAL A 33 0.61 -2.89 3.64
C VAL A 33 1.41 -3.88 4.48
N GLU A 34 2.69 -3.94 4.20
CA GLU A 34 3.70 -4.64 4.97
C GLU A 34 4.57 -3.60 5.68
N VAL A 35 4.69 -3.73 7.00
CA VAL A 35 5.45 -2.79 7.84
C VAL A 35 6.74 -3.46 8.27
N GLU A 36 7.87 -2.82 7.98
CA GLU A 36 9.20 -3.21 8.41
C GLU A 36 9.75 -2.11 9.34
N VAL A 37 10.11 -2.47 10.57
CA VAL A 37 10.77 -1.53 11.51
C VAL A 37 12.25 -1.54 11.21
N LEU A 38 12.79 -0.39 10.80
CA LEU A 38 14.20 -0.24 10.44
C LEU A 38 15.05 0.13 11.65
N ASP A 39 14.52 1.00 12.51
CA ASP A 39 15.21 1.47 13.71
C ASP A 39 14.20 1.85 14.79
N GLU A 40 14.52 1.59 16.04
CA GLU A 40 13.68 1.92 17.19
C GLU A 40 14.56 2.41 18.35
N THR A 41 14.43 3.69 18.66
CA THR A 41 15.09 4.33 19.80
C THR A 41 14.03 4.92 20.74
N PRO A 42 14.37 5.22 22.01
CA PRO A 42 13.44 5.87 22.93
C PRO A 42 12.97 7.27 22.49
N GLN A 43 13.61 7.85 21.47
CA GLN A 43 13.39 9.21 21.00
C GLN A 43 12.73 9.26 19.61
N GLU A 44 12.94 8.22 18.80
CA GLU A 44 12.46 8.14 17.42
C GLU A 44 12.38 6.68 16.96
N ALA A 45 11.37 6.37 16.15
CA ALA A 45 11.22 5.11 15.44
C ALA A 45 11.17 5.36 13.93
N ARG A 46 11.81 4.49 13.16
CA ARG A 46 11.84 4.53 11.70
C ARG A 46 11.22 3.26 11.14
N VAL A 47 10.25 3.43 10.25
CA VAL A 47 9.55 2.31 9.61
C VAL A 47 9.58 2.46 8.10
N ARG A 48 9.59 1.34 7.40
CA ARG A 48 9.33 1.22 5.98
C ARG A 48 7.99 0.52 5.80
N VAL A 49 7.04 1.20 5.20
CA VAL A 49 5.72 0.65 4.87
C VAL A 49 5.65 0.40 3.38
N THR A 50 5.35 -0.83 2.98
CA THR A 50 5.27 -1.24 1.57
C THR A 50 3.87 -1.72 1.24
N VAL A 51 3.25 -1.17 0.19
CA VAL A 51 1.93 -1.65 -0.26
C VAL A 51 2.05 -3.08 -0.75
N ARG A 52 1.24 -3.98 -0.17
CA ARG A 52 1.08 -5.35 -0.61
C ARG A 52 0.32 -5.36 -1.93
N GLU A 53 1.06 -5.39 -3.02
CA GLU A 53 0.46 -5.72 -4.32
C GLU A 53 0.04 -7.19 -4.33
N THR A 54 -1.21 -7.46 -3.94
CA THR A 54 -1.78 -8.79 -4.14
C THR A 54 -2.11 -8.99 -5.62
N TYR A 55 -1.89 -10.20 -6.14
CA TYR A 55 -2.29 -10.56 -7.50
C TYR A 55 -3.77 -10.26 -7.77
N ALA A 56 -4.61 -10.40 -6.74
CA ALA A 56 -6.03 -10.13 -6.83
C ALA A 56 -6.33 -8.64 -7.09
N VAL A 57 -5.67 -7.71 -6.37
CA VAL A 57 -5.83 -6.27 -6.55
C VAL A 57 -5.33 -5.84 -7.93
N ARG A 58 -4.15 -6.32 -8.35
CA ARG A 58 -3.63 -6.07 -9.70
C ARG A 58 -4.56 -6.63 -10.79
N ALA A 59 -5.06 -7.86 -10.63
CA ALA A 59 -5.99 -8.44 -11.59
C ALA A 59 -7.27 -7.61 -11.73
N ARG A 60 -7.81 -7.11 -10.61
CA ARG A 60 -8.97 -6.19 -10.62
C ARG A 60 -8.68 -4.92 -11.40
N GLN A 61 -7.55 -4.27 -11.16
CA GLN A 61 -7.15 -3.05 -11.86
C GLN A 61 -7.02 -3.28 -13.37
N VAL A 62 -6.33 -4.36 -13.78
CA VAL A 62 -6.16 -4.70 -15.20
C VAL A 62 -7.50 -4.94 -15.89
N VAL A 63 -8.41 -5.69 -15.27
CA VAL A 63 -9.74 -5.97 -15.83
C VAL A 63 -10.58 -4.69 -15.91
N ALA A 64 -10.56 -3.85 -14.87
CA ALA A 64 -11.28 -2.59 -14.85
C ALA A 64 -10.79 -1.64 -15.95
N GLU A 65 -9.47 -1.52 -16.13
CA GLU A 65 -8.88 -0.66 -17.17
C GLU A 65 -9.22 -1.16 -18.58
N LEU A 66 -9.23 -2.48 -18.80
CA LEU A 66 -9.63 -3.07 -20.07
C LEU A 66 -11.08 -2.74 -20.41
N LEU A 67 -12.01 -2.96 -19.47
CA LEU A 67 -13.43 -2.66 -19.66
C LEU A 67 -13.66 -1.17 -19.94
N TYR A 68 -12.94 -0.30 -19.23
CA TYR A 68 -12.99 1.14 -19.47
C TYR A 68 -12.54 1.50 -20.90
N LYS A 69 -11.41 0.94 -21.37
CA LYS A 69 -10.92 1.16 -22.75
C LYS A 69 -11.85 0.59 -23.82
N MET A 70 -12.66 -0.40 -23.48
CA MET A 70 -13.72 -0.93 -24.33
C MET A 70 -15.01 -0.10 -24.33
N GLY A 71 -15.06 0.99 -23.53
CA GLY A 71 -16.27 1.81 -23.37
C GLY A 71 -17.35 1.14 -22.51
N ILE A 72 -16.98 0.15 -21.69
CA ILE A 72 -17.90 -0.59 -20.83
C ILE A 72 -17.79 -0.05 -19.40
N SER A 73 -18.89 0.51 -18.90
CA SER A 73 -19.03 0.90 -17.49
C SER A 73 -19.42 -0.31 -16.64
N ALA A 74 -18.49 -0.86 -15.87
CA ALA A 74 -18.71 -2.03 -15.02
C ALA A 74 -17.99 -1.90 -13.68
N GLN A 75 -18.51 -2.60 -12.66
CA GLN A 75 -17.86 -2.75 -11.36
C GLN A 75 -17.22 -4.14 -11.25
N VAL A 76 -15.94 -4.19 -10.87
CA VAL A 76 -15.19 -5.44 -10.71
C VAL A 76 -15.04 -5.75 -9.21
N PHE A 77 -15.59 -6.89 -8.80
CA PHE A 77 -15.50 -7.37 -7.41
C PHE A 77 -14.56 -8.58 -7.33
N ILE A 78 -13.69 -8.58 -6.33
CA ILE A 78 -12.87 -9.74 -5.97
C ILE A 78 -13.64 -10.52 -4.91
N ARG A 79 -13.92 -11.80 -5.15
CA ARG A 79 -14.47 -12.70 -4.14
C ARG A 79 -13.32 -13.56 -3.60
N GLN A 80 -13.09 -13.51 -2.29
CA GLN A 80 -12.24 -14.51 -1.64
C GLN A 80 -13.01 -15.84 -1.60
N ALA A 81 -12.30 -16.93 -1.90
CA ALA A 81 -12.85 -18.29 -1.88
C ALA A 81 -12.78 -18.89 -0.48
#